data_AF-A0AAF0C0K7-F1
#
_entry.id   AF-A0AAF0C0K7-F1
#
_cell.length_a   1.000
_cell.length_b   1.000
_cell.length_c   1.000
_cell.angle_alpha   90.00
_cell.angle_beta   90.00
_cell.angle_gamma   90.00
#
_symmetry.space_group_name_H-M   'P 1'
#
loop_
_entity.id
_entity.type
_entity.pdbx_description
1 polymer ?
#
loop_
_entity_poly.entity_id
_entity_poly.type
_entity_poly.pdbx_seq_one_letter_code
_entity_poly.pdbx_strand_id
1 'polypeptide(L)'
;MRKIMTRKKSKGFTLIELMIVVAIIGILAAVALPAYQSYTEKARFSEVVLAASSVRSAIDVCFQTRGNGNLANCDTYAKIGAVKADAEAGGEVASVVITATTAVVTATGSDSGSSTYILTPTISSNSLTWAQTGTCIASGVC
;
A
#
# COMPACT_ATOMS: atom_id res chain seq x y z
N MET A 1 -68.29 7.01 34.10
CA MET A 1 -67.57 7.48 32.89
C MET A 1 -66.49 6.47 32.51
N ARG A 2 -66.69 5.67 31.46
CA ARG A 2 -65.67 4.73 30.95
C ARG A 2 -64.71 5.48 30.02
N LYS A 3 -63.45 5.61 30.44
CA LYS A 3 -62.37 6.22 29.64
C LYS A 3 -61.94 5.21 28.57
N ILE A 4 -62.17 5.51 27.30
CA ILE A 4 -61.73 4.66 26.18
C ILE A 4 -60.23 4.88 25.97
N MET A 5 -59.42 3.91 26.36
CA MET A 5 -57.98 3.87 26.04
C MET A 5 -57.82 3.46 24.56
N THR A 6 -57.55 4.43 23.69
CA THR A 6 -57.17 4.19 22.30
C THR A 6 -55.79 3.55 22.24
N ARG A 7 -55.73 2.22 22.05
CA ARG A 7 -54.47 1.52 21.75
C ARG A 7 -53.96 2.00 20.39
N LYS A 8 -52.85 2.74 20.36
CA LYS A 8 -52.07 2.92 19.12
C LYS A 8 -51.64 1.53 18.64
N LYS A 9 -52.11 1.09 17.46
CA LYS A 9 -51.60 -0.14 16.82
C LYS A 9 -50.11 0.09 16.55
N SER A 10 -49.21 -0.69 17.16
CA SER A 10 -47.81 -0.68 16.73
C SER A 10 -47.77 -1.26 15.31
N LYS A 11 -47.29 -0.47 14.37
CA LYS A 11 -46.95 -0.97 13.04
C LYS A 11 -45.57 -1.61 13.17
N GLY A 12 -45.52 -2.93 13.29
CA GLY A 12 -44.27 -3.69 13.21
C GLY A 12 -43.84 -3.86 11.75
N PHE A 13 -42.53 -4.03 11.53
CA PHE A 13 -41.99 -4.50 10.25
C PHE A 13 -42.53 -5.91 9.96
N THR A 14 -42.85 -6.17 8.69
CA THR A 14 -43.24 -7.51 8.25
C THR A 14 -42.00 -8.38 8.04
N LEU A 15 -42.14 -9.70 8.24
CA LEU A 15 -41.05 -10.64 7.95
C LEU A 15 -40.64 -10.60 6.47
N ILE A 16 -41.60 -10.33 5.58
CA ILE A 16 -41.31 -10.21 4.14
C ILE A 16 -40.47 -8.96 3.82
N GLU A 17 -40.73 -7.81 4.47
CA GLU A 17 -39.89 -6.62 4.32
C GLU A 17 -38.47 -6.88 4.80
N LEU A 18 -38.32 -7.57 5.94
CA LEU A 18 -37.00 -7.89 6.47
C LEU A 18 -36.23 -8.87 5.58
N MET A 19 -36.92 -9.87 5.01
CA MET A 19 -36.32 -10.81 4.06
C MET A 19 -35.85 -10.14 2.76
N ILE A 20 -36.62 -9.20 2.22
CA ILE A 20 -36.22 -8.44 1.02
C ILE A 20 -34.99 -7.59 1.30
N VAL A 21 -34.92 -6.94 2.46
CA VAL A 21 -33.76 -6.13 2.86
C VAL A 21 -32.50 -6.99 2.95
N VAL A 22 -32.58 -8.17 3.60
CA VAL A 22 -31.44 -9.09 3.70
C VAL A 22 -31.02 -9.59 2.33
N ALA A 23 -31.97 -9.88 1.43
CA ALA A 23 -31.66 -10.31 0.06
C ALA A 23 -30.89 -9.23 -0.72
N ILE A 24 -31.30 -7.95 -0.61
CA ILE A 24 -30.62 -6.84 -1.28
C ILE A 24 -29.22 -6.63 -0.67
N ILE A 25 -29.09 -6.63 0.65
CA ILE A 25 -27.78 -6.52 1.32
C ILE A 25 -26.86 -7.67 0.91
N GLY A 26 -27.37 -8.89 0.77
CA GLY A 26 -26.60 -10.05 0.31
C GLY A 26 -26.00 -9.85 -1.08
N ILE A 27 -26.77 -9.32 -2.03
CA ILE A 27 -26.28 -9.03 -3.39
C ILE A 27 -25.22 -7.93 -3.36
N LEU A 28 -25.47 -6.84 -2.62
CA LEU A 28 -24.52 -5.73 -2.50
C LEU A 28 -23.21 -6.17 -1.84
N ALA A 29 -23.29 -6.97 -0.77
CA ALA A 29 -22.12 -7.47 -0.05
C ALA A 29 -21.25 -8.39 -0.93
N ALA A 30 -21.86 -9.24 -1.77
CA ALA A 30 -21.13 -10.13 -2.66
C ALA A 30 -20.23 -9.38 -3.65
N VAL A 31 -20.66 -8.20 -4.12
CA VAL A 31 -19.87 -7.36 -5.03
C VAL A 31 -18.93 -6.41 -4.25
N ALA A 32 -19.40 -5.86 -3.13
CA ALA A 32 -18.65 -4.85 -2.38
C ALA A 32 -17.48 -5.43 -1.58
N LEU A 33 -17.61 -6.63 -1.01
CA LEU A 33 -16.57 -7.21 -0.14
C LEU A 33 -15.24 -7.46 -0.87
N PRO A 34 -15.20 -8.10 -2.06
CA PRO A 34 -13.95 -8.28 -2.80
C PRO A 34 -13.29 -6.95 -3.19
N ALA A 35 -14.10 -5.98 -3.62
CA ALA A 35 -13.61 -4.64 -3.96
C ALA A 35 -13.05 -3.90 -2.74
N TYR A 36 -13.70 -4.02 -1.58
CA TYR A 36 -13.22 -3.42 -0.34
C TYR A 36 -11.91 -4.06 0.12
N GLN A 37 -11.77 -5.38 0.05
CA GLN A 37 -10.53 -6.09 0.42
C GLN A 37 -9.34 -5.59 -0.41
N SER A 38 -9.45 -5.59 -1.74
CA SER A 38 -8.39 -5.06 -2.62
C SER A 38 -8.06 -3.59 -2.36
N TYR A 39 -9.05 -2.75 -2.02
CA TYR A 39 -8.81 -1.37 -1.62
C TYR A 39 -8.04 -1.26 -0.31
N THR A 40 -8.38 -2.09 0.69
CA THR A 40 -7.64 -2.10 1.96
C THR A 40 -6.22 -2.61 1.81
N GLU A 41 -5.97 -3.57 0.91
CA GLU A 41 -4.63 -4.07 0.59
C GLU A 41 -3.78 -3.00 -0.09
N LYS A 42 -4.34 -2.28 -1.09
CA LYS A 42 -3.69 -1.10 -1.70
C LYS A 42 -3.32 -0.04 -0.66
N ALA A 43 -4.25 0.26 0.25
CA ALA A 43 -4.03 1.26 1.29
C ALA A 43 -2.88 0.86 2.22
N ARG A 44 -2.81 -0.40 2.63
CA ARG A 44 -1.68 -0.94 3.41
C ARG A 44 -0.38 -0.91 2.62
N PHE A 45 -0.41 -1.33 1.36
CA PHE A 45 0.77 -1.35 0.49
C PHE A 45 1.34 0.05 0.21
N SER A 46 0.56 1.11 0.41
CA SER A 46 1.08 2.49 0.34
C SER A 46 2.22 2.76 1.32
N GLU A 47 2.26 2.06 2.47
CA GLU A 47 3.38 2.14 3.42
C GLU A 47 4.68 1.61 2.81
N VAL A 48 4.62 0.50 2.08
CA VAL A 48 5.75 -0.09 1.33
C VAL A 48 6.25 0.85 0.25
N VAL A 49 5.33 1.51 -0.47
CA VAL A 49 5.66 2.50 -1.49
C VAL A 49 6.35 3.73 -0.87
N LEU A 50 5.87 4.21 0.27
CA LEU A 50 6.46 5.32 0.99
C LEU A 50 7.86 4.98 1.54
N ALA A 51 8.01 3.78 2.11
CA ALA A 51 9.30 3.27 2.55
C ALA A 51 10.33 3.25 1.41
N ALA A 52 9.98 2.68 0.26
CA ALA A 52 10.84 2.67 -0.93
C ALA A 52 11.14 4.08 -1.44
N SER A 53 10.15 4.98 -1.42
CA SER A 53 10.29 6.37 -1.87
C SER A 53 11.26 7.17 -1.00
N SER A 54 11.28 6.93 0.31
CA SER A 54 12.24 7.58 1.22
C SER A 54 13.69 7.20 0.88
N VAL A 55 13.93 5.91 0.61
CA VAL A 55 15.25 5.40 0.20
C VAL A 55 15.63 5.92 -1.18
N ARG A 56 14.69 5.93 -2.13
CA ARG A 56 14.87 6.55 -3.45
C ARG A 56 15.36 7.99 -3.34
N SER A 57 14.68 8.82 -2.54
CA SER A 57 15.08 10.22 -2.35
C SER A 57 16.47 10.35 -1.72
N ALA A 58 16.82 9.48 -0.77
CA ALA A 58 18.16 9.47 -0.19
C ALA A 58 19.24 9.08 -1.23
N ILE A 59 18.94 8.14 -2.13
CA ILE A 59 19.81 7.79 -3.26
C ILE A 59 19.95 8.98 -4.23
N ASP A 60 18.85 9.68 -4.56
CA ASP A 60 18.88 10.86 -5.43
C ASP A 60 19.79 11.97 -4.85
N VAL A 61 19.67 12.25 -3.53
CA VAL A 61 20.51 13.23 -2.84
C VAL A 61 21.97 12.76 -2.80
N CYS A 62 22.22 11.49 -2.49
CA CYS A 62 23.57 10.93 -2.51
C CYS A 62 24.20 11.05 -3.90
N PHE A 63 23.44 10.72 -4.96
CA PHE A 63 23.95 10.75 -6.32
C PHE A 63 24.38 12.16 -6.75
N GLN A 64 23.58 13.17 -6.40
CA GLN A 64 23.87 14.58 -6.70
C GLN A 64 25.04 15.15 -5.91
N THR A 65 25.29 14.66 -4.70
CA THR A 65 26.30 15.24 -3.80
C THR A 65 27.62 14.48 -3.78
N ARG A 66 27.58 13.16 -3.88
CA ARG A 66 28.73 12.24 -3.70
C ARG A 66 28.82 11.17 -4.78
N GLY A 67 27.78 10.99 -5.60
CA GLY A 67 27.70 9.93 -6.59
C GLY A 67 28.82 9.95 -7.62
N ASN A 68 29.27 11.14 -8.02
CA ASN A 68 30.30 11.34 -9.06
C ASN A 68 29.99 10.53 -10.34
N GLY A 69 28.72 10.50 -10.76
CA GLY A 69 28.26 9.73 -11.92
C GLY A 69 28.24 8.21 -11.73
N ASN A 70 28.43 7.69 -10.51
CA ASN A 70 28.48 6.26 -10.23
C ASN A 70 27.51 5.87 -9.08
N LEU A 71 26.56 4.98 -9.38
CA LEU A 71 25.59 4.48 -8.41
C LEU A 71 26.21 3.61 -7.31
N ALA A 72 27.38 3.01 -7.54
CA ALA A 72 28.11 2.26 -6.52
C ALA A 72 28.55 3.13 -5.32
N ASN A 73 28.53 4.46 -5.46
CA ASN A 73 28.79 5.39 -4.34
C ASN A 73 27.54 5.64 -3.48
N CYS A 74 26.37 5.12 -3.87
CA CYS A 74 25.07 5.36 -3.25
C CYS A 74 24.21 4.09 -3.14
N ASP A 75 24.85 2.92 -3.10
CA ASP A 75 24.21 1.60 -3.20
C ASP A 75 24.00 0.89 -1.85
N THR A 76 24.22 1.58 -0.74
CA THR A 76 24.02 1.03 0.61
C THR A 76 23.49 2.11 1.56
N TYR A 77 22.77 1.69 2.60
CA TYR A 77 22.23 2.56 3.64
C TYR A 77 23.29 3.49 4.25
N ALA A 78 24.48 2.96 4.55
CA ALA A 78 25.59 3.74 5.09
C ALA A 78 26.04 4.86 4.14
N LYS A 79 26.12 4.58 2.82
CA LYS A 79 26.57 5.56 1.82
C LYS A 79 25.55 6.67 1.57
N ILE A 80 24.26 6.33 1.62
CA ILE A 80 23.16 7.30 1.45
C ILE A 80 22.83 8.05 2.75
N GLY A 81 23.45 7.68 3.88
CA GLY A 81 23.21 8.32 5.18
C GLY A 81 21.83 8.02 5.76
N ALA A 82 21.29 6.83 5.48
CA ALA A 82 20.02 6.36 6.01
C ALA A 82 20.22 5.12 6.89
N VAL A 83 19.24 4.84 7.75
CA VAL A 83 19.23 3.65 8.61
C VAL A 83 18.19 2.68 8.06
N LYS A 84 18.61 1.43 7.82
CA LYS A 84 17.73 0.40 7.26
C LYS A 84 16.49 0.16 8.13
N ALA A 85 16.66 0.14 9.45
CA ALA A 85 15.56 -0.07 10.39
C ALA A 85 14.47 1.01 10.30
N ASP A 86 14.82 2.25 9.94
CA ASP A 86 13.83 3.32 9.78
C ASP A 86 13.00 3.13 8.51
N ALA A 87 13.62 2.65 7.43
CA ALA A 87 12.93 2.31 6.18
C ALA A 87 12.02 1.06 6.34
N GLU A 88 12.31 0.20 7.31
CA GLU A 88 11.57 -1.03 7.62
C GLU A 88 10.68 -0.90 8.87
N ALA A 89 10.52 0.31 9.42
CA ALA A 89 9.76 0.53 10.65
C ALA A 89 8.24 0.32 10.48
N GLY A 90 7.77 0.32 9.24
CA GLY A 90 6.36 0.22 8.90
C GLY A 90 5.76 -1.17 9.13
N GLY A 91 4.53 -1.23 9.62
CA GLY A 91 3.88 -2.50 10.00
C GLY A 91 3.61 -3.41 8.79
N GLU A 92 3.40 -2.83 7.62
CA GLU A 92 3.14 -3.54 6.37
C GLU A 92 4.41 -3.72 5.52
N VAL A 93 5.59 -3.35 6.03
CA VAL A 93 6.89 -3.45 5.34
C VAL A 93 7.66 -4.67 5.87
N ALA A 94 7.87 -5.67 5.02
CA ALA A 94 8.65 -6.86 5.38
C ALA A 94 10.16 -6.64 5.20
N SER A 95 10.55 -5.95 4.14
CA SER A 95 11.95 -5.56 3.94
C SER A 95 12.11 -4.42 2.92
N VAL A 96 13.23 -3.70 3.01
CA VAL A 96 13.68 -2.74 2.02
C VAL A 96 15.18 -2.95 1.78
N VAL A 97 15.52 -3.43 0.59
CA VAL A 97 16.88 -3.81 0.20
C VAL A 97 17.38 -2.88 -0.90
N ILE A 98 18.64 -2.46 -0.78
CA ILE A 98 19.36 -1.75 -1.84
C ILE A 98 20.35 -2.75 -2.45
N THR A 99 20.28 -2.94 -3.76
CA THR A 99 21.20 -3.83 -4.49
C THR A 99 22.53 -3.10 -4.70
N ALA A 100 23.63 -3.74 -4.30
CA ALA A 100 24.97 -3.19 -4.49
C ALA A 100 25.27 -2.92 -5.96
N THR A 101 26.13 -1.94 -6.23
CA THR A 101 26.55 -1.45 -7.55
C THR A 101 25.46 -0.75 -8.37
N THR A 102 24.22 -1.27 -8.36
CA THR A 102 23.11 -0.75 -9.18
C THR A 102 22.17 0.18 -8.41
N ALA A 103 22.23 0.19 -7.09
CA ALA A 103 21.33 0.94 -6.20
C ALA A 103 19.84 0.70 -6.46
N VAL A 104 19.48 -0.48 -7.00
CA VAL A 104 18.08 -0.90 -7.16
C VAL A 104 17.46 -1.06 -5.77
N VAL A 105 16.34 -0.38 -5.54
CA VAL A 105 15.58 -0.47 -4.29
C VAL A 105 14.49 -1.52 -4.47
N THR A 106 14.49 -2.54 -3.62
CA THR A 106 13.45 -3.56 -3.56
C THR A 106 12.78 -3.50 -2.21
N ALA A 107 11.53 -3.05 -2.18
CA ALA A 107 10.69 -3.12 -1.00
C ALA A 107 9.73 -4.30 -1.13
N THR A 108 9.50 -5.01 -0.04
CA THR A 108 8.59 -6.16 0.03
C THR A 108 7.55 -5.88 1.10
N GLY A 109 6.28 -6.05 0.76
CA GLY A 109 5.18 -5.94 1.71
C GLY A 109 5.07 -7.17 2.59
N SER A 110 4.50 -6.98 3.78
CA SER A 110 4.09 -8.05 4.70
C SER A 110 2.73 -8.66 4.33
N ASP A 111 2.19 -8.32 3.16
CA ASP A 111 0.94 -8.88 2.64
C ASP A 111 1.06 -10.38 2.38
N SER A 112 -0.08 -11.07 2.30
CA SER A 112 -0.14 -12.51 2.06
C SER A 112 0.53 -12.96 0.75
N GLY A 113 0.66 -12.06 -0.23
CA GLY A 113 1.34 -12.29 -1.50
C GLY A 113 2.83 -11.91 -1.48
N SER A 114 3.34 -11.34 -0.38
CA SER A 114 4.68 -10.76 -0.28
C SER A 114 5.01 -9.88 -1.50
N SER A 115 4.10 -8.96 -1.81
CA SER A 115 4.15 -8.15 -3.01
C SER A 115 5.41 -7.29 -3.02
N THR A 116 6.09 -7.23 -4.17
CA THR A 116 7.35 -6.50 -4.33
C THR A 116 7.13 -5.19 -5.08
N TYR A 117 7.77 -4.13 -4.60
CA TYR A 117 7.86 -2.83 -5.25
C TYR A 117 9.33 -2.53 -5.53
N ILE A 118 9.71 -2.54 -6.81
CA ILE A 118 11.10 -2.43 -7.25
C ILE A 118 11.29 -1.13 -8.01
N LEU A 119 12.23 -0.31 -7.55
CA LEU A 119 12.63 0.93 -8.17
C LEU A 119 14.05 0.78 -8.71
N THR A 120 14.19 0.89 -10.03
CA THR A 120 15.47 0.78 -10.73
C THR A 120 15.93 2.17 -11.19
N PRO A 121 17.03 2.71 -10.64
CA PRO A 121 17.59 3.98 -11.10
C PRO A 121 18.34 3.78 -12.42
N THR A 122 18.23 4.75 -13.31
CA THR A 122 19.00 4.88 -14.53
C THR A 122 19.61 6.28 -14.56
N ILE A 123 20.91 6.36 -14.83
CA ILE A 123 21.62 7.64 -14.88
C ILE A 123 21.19 8.40 -16.15
N SER A 124 20.64 9.59 -15.96
CA SER A 124 20.29 10.53 -17.02
C SER A 124 21.09 11.82 -16.81
N SER A 125 22.29 11.83 -17.39
CA SER A 125 23.30 12.88 -17.24
C SER A 125 23.62 13.17 -15.78
N ASN A 126 22.97 14.17 -15.16
CA ASN A 126 23.22 14.60 -13.77
C ASN A 126 22.05 14.27 -12.82
N SER A 127 21.13 13.40 -13.24
CA SER A 127 19.95 13.01 -12.48
C SER A 127 19.68 11.51 -12.62
N LEU A 128 18.80 10.97 -11.77
CA LEU A 128 18.33 9.60 -11.90
C LEU A 128 16.89 9.58 -12.42
N THR A 129 16.65 8.77 -13.45
CA THR A 129 15.30 8.36 -13.84
C THR A 129 15.00 7.02 -13.21
N TRP A 130 13.75 6.80 -12.80
CA TRP A 130 13.39 5.62 -12.01
C TRP A 130 12.31 4.83 -12.73
N ALA A 131 12.58 3.55 -12.99
CA ALA A 131 11.59 2.60 -13.49
C ALA A 131 10.99 1.82 -12.33
N GLN A 132 9.67 1.82 -12.23
CA GLN A 132 8.93 0.98 -11.29
C GLN A 132 8.64 -0.37 -11.93
N THR A 133 8.96 -1.45 -11.22
CA THR A 133 8.58 -2.83 -11.54
C THR A 133 8.21 -3.57 -10.25
N GLY A 134 7.90 -4.86 -10.35
CA GLY A 134 7.59 -5.72 -9.20
C GLY A 134 6.27 -6.44 -9.34
N THR A 135 6.03 -7.39 -8.43
CA THR A 135 4.79 -8.20 -8.43
C THR A 135 3.57 -7.39 -8.04
N CYS A 136 3.74 -6.24 -7.39
CA CYS A 136 2.62 -5.39 -6.96
C CYS A 136 1.72 -4.91 -8.12
N ILE A 137 2.26 -4.79 -9.34
CA ILE A 137 1.50 -4.38 -10.54
C ILE A 137 0.54 -5.50 -10.96
N ALA A 138 1.01 -6.75 -10.94
CA ALA A 138 0.20 -7.90 -11.29
C ALA A 138 -0.86 -8.20 -10.21
N SER A 139 -0.49 -8.02 -8.94
CA SER A 139 -1.43 -8.07 -7.80
C SER A 139 -2.39 -6.87 -7.79
N GLY A 140 -2.10 -5.83 -8.58
CA GLY A 140 -2.84 -4.59 -8.62
C GLY A 140 -2.89 -3.87 -7.28
N VAL A 141 -1.85 -3.99 -6.43
CA VAL A 141 -1.74 -3.26 -5.15
C VAL A 141 -0.90 -1.99 -5.29
N CYS A 142 -0.16 -1.89 -6.40
CA CYS A 142 0.43 -0.70 -7.00
C CYS A 142 -0.01 -0.68 -8.49
#